data_AF-A0A821W8J1-F1
#
_entry.id   AF-A0A821W8J1-F1
#
_cell.length_a   1.000
_cell.length_b   1.000
_cell.length_c   1.000
_cell.angle_alpha   90.00
_cell.angle_beta   90.00
_cell.angle_gamma   90.00
#
_symmetry.space_group_name_H-M   'P 1'
#
loop_
_entity.id
_entity.type
_entity.pdbx_description
1 polymer ?
#
loop_
_entity_poly.entity_id
_entity_poly.type
_entity_poly.pdbx_seq_one_letter_code
_entity_poly.pdbx_strand_id
1 'polypeptide(L)'
;MNYCFSSHEFRFLEKSKNEFERTKSEREADENYWNRKSEYTPESGIETHKITQKKREHESKEEKSEPKPVRQYIGNDGYPLNCNEPKVDFKMLESDDDRHVILDVAVFRHMDTSLVDVDVQPLYVRVTIKGK
;
A
#
# COMPACT_ATOMS: atom_id res chain seq x y z
N MET A 1 26.90 -39.99 -3.60
CA MET A 1 25.81 -39.41 -4.40
C MET A 1 26.25 -38.03 -4.84
N ASN A 2 26.67 -37.88 -6.10
CA ASN A 2 27.10 -36.60 -6.64
C ASN A 2 25.87 -35.90 -7.25
N TYR A 3 25.42 -34.83 -6.62
CA TYR A 3 24.37 -33.98 -7.17
C TYR A 3 24.94 -33.27 -8.41
N CYS A 4 24.44 -33.65 -9.59
CA CYS A 4 24.71 -32.91 -10.83
C CYS A 4 23.76 -31.70 -10.85
N PHE A 5 24.23 -30.58 -10.30
CA PHE A 5 23.54 -29.30 -10.46
C PHE A 5 23.39 -29.02 -11.96
N SER A 6 22.16 -28.73 -12.38
CA SER A 6 21.87 -28.42 -13.78
C SER A 6 22.65 -27.17 -14.19
N SER A 7 23.25 -27.15 -15.39
CA SER A 7 23.92 -25.95 -15.93
C SER A 7 23.01 -24.71 -15.97
N HIS A 8 21.70 -24.93 -15.94
CA HIS A 8 20.69 -23.88 -15.88
C HIS A 8 20.59 -23.25 -14.48
N GLU A 9 20.69 -24.06 -13.42
CA GLU A 9 20.68 -23.58 -12.02
C GLU A 9 21.94 -22.77 -11.70
N PHE A 10 23.11 -23.21 -12.19
CA PHE A 10 24.35 -22.45 -12.04
C PHE A 10 24.27 -21.05 -12.68
N ARG A 11 23.76 -20.96 -13.91
CA ARG A 11 23.57 -19.67 -14.60
C ARG A 11 22.56 -18.77 -13.88
N PHE A 12 21.52 -19.36 -13.28
CA PHE A 12 20.52 -18.62 -12.52
C PHE A 12 21.12 -18.04 -11.22
N LEU A 13 21.88 -18.85 -10.47
CA LEU A 13 22.59 -18.41 -9.26
C LEU A 13 23.61 -17.32 -9.57
N GLU A 14 24.37 -17.46 -10.66
CA GLU A 14 25.37 -16.47 -11.07
C GLU A 14 24.73 -15.14 -11.49
N LYS A 15 23.59 -15.21 -12.20
CA LYS A 15 22.79 -14.02 -12.55
C LYS A 15 22.24 -13.32 -11.30
N SER A 16 21.65 -14.09 -10.37
CA SER A 16 21.12 -13.56 -9.10
C SER A 16 22.23 -12.94 -8.23
N LYS A 17 23.40 -13.58 -8.18
CA LYS A 17 24.56 -13.05 -7.45
C LYS A 17 25.08 -11.75 -8.07
N ASN A 18 25.18 -11.68 -9.41
CA ASN A 18 25.59 -10.45 -10.10
C ASN A 18 24.60 -9.31 -9.89
N GLU A 19 23.30 -9.61 -9.88
CA GLU A 19 22.25 -8.62 -9.60
C GLU A 19 22.31 -8.12 -8.15
N PHE A 20 22.54 -9.03 -7.19
CA PHE A 20 22.74 -8.68 -5.80
C PHE A 20 23.97 -7.79 -5.58
N GLU A 21 25.12 -8.14 -6.16
CA GLU A 21 26.34 -7.31 -6.07
C GLU A 21 26.14 -5.94 -6.72
N ARG A 22 25.41 -5.87 -7.84
CA ARG A 22 25.09 -4.60 -8.50
C ARG A 22 24.23 -3.70 -7.61
N THR A 23 23.14 -4.21 -7.06
CA THR A 23 22.27 -3.44 -6.15
C THR A 23 23.00 -2.98 -4.89
N LYS A 24 23.90 -3.81 -4.35
CA LYS A 24 24.76 -3.46 -3.23
C LYS A 24 25.71 -2.31 -3.59
N SER A 25 26.37 -2.39 -4.74
CA SER A 25 27.27 -1.33 -5.23
C SER A 25 26.56 0.00 -5.50
N GLU A 26 25.32 -0.03 -5.99
CA GLU A 26 24.51 1.15 -6.25
C GLU A 26 24.10 1.84 -4.92
N ARG A 27 23.73 1.06 -3.89
CA ARG A 27 23.45 1.60 -2.54
C ARG A 27 24.68 2.24 -1.91
N GLU A 28 25.83 1.56 -1.97
CA GLU A 28 27.10 2.08 -1.45
C GLU A 28 27.50 3.40 -2.15
N ALA A 29 27.27 3.51 -3.46
CA ALA A 29 27.53 4.72 -4.23
C ALA A 29 26.58 5.88 -3.84
N ASP A 30 25.30 5.59 -3.62
CA ASP A 30 24.32 6.58 -3.13
C ASP A 30 24.70 7.09 -1.74
N GLU A 31 25.01 6.20 -0.80
CA GLU A 31 25.44 6.58 0.55
C GLU A 31 26.69 7.45 0.52
N ASN A 32 27.68 7.09 -0.31
CA ASN A 32 28.89 7.89 -0.48
C ASN A 32 28.57 9.27 -1.09
N TYR A 33 27.63 9.35 -2.02
CA TYR A 33 27.18 10.62 -2.59
C TYR A 33 26.55 11.55 -1.55
N TRP A 34 25.65 11.02 -0.71
CA TRP A 34 24.97 11.84 0.32
C TRP A 34 25.88 12.22 1.49
N ASN A 35 26.91 11.41 1.79
CA ASN A 35 27.85 11.68 2.87
C ASN A 35 29.05 12.55 2.46
N ARG A 36 29.36 12.69 1.17
CA ARG A 36 30.49 13.51 0.72
C ARG A 36 30.23 15.00 0.98
N LYS A 37 31.26 15.74 1.37
CA LYS A 37 31.18 17.20 1.51
C LYS A 37 31.05 17.86 0.13
N SER A 38 30.01 18.64 -0.09
CA SER A 38 29.76 19.36 -1.34
C SER A 38 30.36 20.77 -1.31
N GLU A 39 30.95 21.19 -2.42
CA GLU A 39 31.54 22.54 -2.60
C GLU A 39 30.51 23.61 -3.00
N TYR A 40 29.22 23.26 -3.10
CA TYR A 40 28.11 24.15 -3.46
C TYR A 40 28.35 25.00 -4.73
N THR A 41 29.03 24.41 -5.72
CA THR A 41 29.20 24.99 -7.05
C THR A 41 27.94 24.79 -7.91
N PRO A 42 27.73 25.58 -8.97
CA PRO A 42 26.62 25.37 -9.91
C PRO A 42 26.61 23.96 -10.52
N GLU A 43 27.78 23.38 -10.78
CA GLU A 43 27.91 22.01 -11.30
C GLU A 43 27.44 20.97 -10.29
N SER A 44 27.72 21.16 -9.00
CA SER A 44 27.26 20.29 -7.92
C SER A 44 25.73 20.23 -7.86
N GLY A 45 25.05 21.38 -8.02
CA GLY A 45 23.59 21.45 -8.06
C GLY A 45 22.98 20.66 -9.24
N ILE A 46 23.63 20.69 -10.40
CA ILE A 46 23.21 19.91 -11.58
C ILE A 46 23.37 18.40 -11.32
N GLU A 47 24.45 17.99 -10.65
CA GLU A 47 24.69 16.60 -10.30
C GLU A 47 23.63 16.06 -9.32
N THR A 48 23.31 16.82 -8.26
CA THR A 48 22.26 16.45 -7.30
C THR A 48 20.90 16.32 -7.98
N HIS A 49 20.58 17.24 -8.89
CA HIS A 49 19.33 17.18 -9.65
C HIS A 49 19.25 15.91 -10.52
N LYS A 50 20.35 15.55 -11.20
CA LYS A 50 20.41 14.31 -12.02
C LYS A 50 20.21 13.04 -11.19
N ILE A 51 20.83 12.96 -10.01
CA ILE A 51 20.73 11.79 -9.12
C ILE A 51 19.30 11.69 -8.55
N THR A 52 18.74 12.80 -8.10
CA THR A 52 17.36 12.87 -7.60
C THR A 52 16.35 12.47 -8.69
N GLN A 53 16.56 12.93 -9.93
CA GLN A 53 15.68 12.59 -11.05
C GLN A 53 15.74 11.10 -11.41
N LYS A 54 16.94 10.50 -11.42
CA LYS A 54 17.10 9.05 -11.65
C LYS A 54 16.42 8.22 -10.58
N LYS A 55 16.52 8.63 -9.31
CA LYS A 55 15.86 7.96 -8.19
C LYS A 55 14.34 7.98 -8.34
N ARG A 56 13.76 9.14 -8.65
CA ARG A 56 12.31 9.27 -8.93
C ARG A 56 11.85 8.40 -10.10
N GLU A 57 12.65 8.29 -11.15
CA GLU A 57 12.31 7.44 -12.29
C GLU A 57 12.36 5.95 -11.93
N HIS A 58 13.29 5.53 -11.06
CA HIS A 58 13.36 4.16 -10.54
C HIS A 58 12.17 3.86 -9.62
N GLU A 59 11.90 4.75 -8.67
CA GLU A 59 10.73 4.65 -7.76
C GLU A 59 9.44 4.58 -8.57
N SER A 60 9.25 5.43 -9.58
CA SER A 60 8.04 5.39 -10.44
C SER A 60 7.88 4.09 -11.25
N LYS A 61 9.00 3.39 -11.55
CA LYS A 61 8.98 2.09 -12.26
C LYS A 61 8.69 0.94 -11.30
N GLU A 62 9.14 1.04 -10.05
CA GLU A 62 8.87 0.09 -8.97
C GLU A 62 7.48 0.30 -8.33
N GLU A 63 6.94 1.51 -8.36
CA GLU A 63 5.58 1.90 -7.93
C GLU A 63 4.46 1.38 -8.87
N LYS A 64 4.69 0.26 -9.57
CA LYS A 64 3.58 -0.56 -10.08
C LYS A 64 2.93 -1.29 -8.90
N SER A 65 2.23 -0.50 -8.11
CA SER A 65 1.36 -0.75 -6.96
C SER A 65 1.37 -2.18 -6.43
N GLU A 66 2.00 -2.38 -5.28
CA GLU A 66 1.57 -3.45 -4.38
C GLU A 66 0.04 -3.28 -4.17
N PRO A 67 -0.76 -4.34 -4.39
CA PRO A 67 -2.19 -4.24 -4.17
C PRO A 67 -2.41 -3.89 -2.70
N LYS A 68 -3.18 -2.82 -2.44
CA LYS A 68 -3.58 -2.45 -1.07
C LYS A 68 -4.06 -3.72 -0.36
N PRO A 69 -3.57 -4.02 0.86
CA PRO A 69 -3.96 -5.24 1.57
C PRO A 69 -5.49 -5.28 1.65
N VAL A 70 -6.07 -6.35 1.09
CA VAL A 70 -7.52 -6.56 1.13
C VAL A 70 -7.90 -6.73 2.59
N ARG A 71 -8.60 -5.73 3.15
CA ARG A 71 -9.03 -5.78 4.54
C ARG A 71 -10.07 -6.87 4.73
N GLN A 72 -9.89 -7.64 5.80
CA GLN A 72 -10.85 -8.65 6.22
C GLN A 72 -11.92 -7.98 7.08
N TYR A 73 -13.17 -7.96 6.61
CA TYR A 73 -14.33 -7.46 7.38
C TYR A 73 -14.82 -8.46 8.43
N ILE A 74 -14.40 -9.72 8.29
CA ILE A 74 -14.75 -10.83 9.17
C ILE A 74 -13.45 -11.32 9.78
N GLY A 75 -13.40 -11.39 11.12
CA GLY A 75 -12.25 -11.96 11.82
C GLY A 75 -12.11 -13.45 11.53
N ASN A 76 -10.96 -14.03 11.88
CA ASN A 76 -10.74 -15.49 11.77
C ASN A 76 -11.77 -16.30 12.58
N ASP A 77 -12.37 -15.68 13.59
CA ASP A 77 -13.40 -16.25 14.46
C ASP A 77 -14.82 -16.19 13.85
N GLY A 78 -14.98 -15.62 12.65
CA GLY A 78 -16.26 -15.51 11.95
C GLY A 78 -17.14 -14.32 12.39
N TYR A 79 -16.72 -13.55 13.38
CA TYR A 79 -17.45 -12.36 13.84
C TYR A 79 -17.19 -11.15 12.93
N PRO A 80 -18.24 -10.36 12.60
CA PRO A 80 -18.08 -9.10 11.89
C PRO A 80 -17.27 -8.10 12.74
N LEU A 81 -16.29 -7.46 12.13
CA LEU A 81 -15.48 -6.43 12.79
C LEU A 81 -16.15 -5.06 12.66
N ASN A 82 -16.12 -4.27 13.74
CA ASN A 82 -16.53 -2.87 13.66
C ASN A 82 -15.46 -2.07 12.90
N CYS A 83 -15.74 -1.75 11.64
CA CYS A 83 -14.85 -0.99 10.77
C CYS A 83 -15.44 0.38 10.48
N ASN A 84 -14.90 1.43 11.11
CA ASN A 84 -15.22 2.83 10.80
C ASN A 84 -13.97 3.58 10.29
N GLU A 85 -13.55 3.28 9.07
CA GLU A 85 -12.37 3.89 8.44
C GLU A 85 -12.47 5.42 8.30
N PRO A 86 -13.59 5.99 7.83
CA PRO A 86 -13.70 7.43 7.66
C PRO A 86 -14.00 8.17 8.99
N LYS A 87 -14.10 7.44 10.11
CA LYS A 87 -14.52 7.95 11.43
C LYS A 87 -15.81 8.76 11.34
N VAL A 88 -16.77 8.22 10.60
CA VAL A 88 -18.09 8.81 10.44
C VAL A 88 -18.91 8.55 11.68
N ASP A 89 -19.66 9.54 12.14
CA ASP A 89 -20.59 9.37 13.24
C ASP A 89 -21.75 8.48 12.79
N PHE A 90 -21.99 7.42 13.56
CA PHE A 90 -23.14 6.54 13.35
C PHE A 90 -23.82 6.21 14.67
N LYS A 91 -25.11 5.93 14.60
CA LYS A 91 -25.93 5.46 15.72
C LYS A 91 -26.73 4.25 15.26
N MET A 92 -26.74 3.23 16.10
CA MET A 92 -27.59 2.06 15.92
C MET A 92 -28.65 2.10 17.02
N LEU A 93 -29.91 2.14 16.61
CA LEU A 93 -31.06 2.15 17.51
C LEU A 93 -31.88 0.90 17.25
N GLU A 94 -32.04 0.09 18.28
CA GLU A 94 -32.99 -1.02 18.29
C GLU A 94 -34.31 -0.51 18.84
N SER A 95 -35.42 -0.93 18.22
CA SER A 95 -36.75 -0.54 18.68
C SER A 95 -37.24 -1.50 19.75
N ASP A 96 -38.05 -1.01 20.68
CA ASP A 96 -38.58 -1.78 21.84
C ASP A 96 -39.33 -3.07 21.44
N ASP A 97 -39.81 -3.12 20.20
CA ASP A 97 -40.52 -4.25 19.61
C ASP A 97 -39.60 -5.31 18.96
N ASP A 98 -38.28 -5.10 18.92
CA ASP A 98 -37.25 -5.92 18.23
C ASP A 98 -37.50 -6.16 16.72
N ARG A 99 -38.50 -5.48 16.15
CA ARG A 99 -38.93 -5.67 14.75
C ARG A 99 -38.07 -4.92 13.74
N HIS A 100 -37.37 -3.88 14.17
CA HIS A 100 -36.58 -3.03 13.29
C HIS A 100 -35.36 -2.44 14.00
N VAL A 101 -34.29 -2.31 13.22
CA VAL A 101 -33.04 -1.67 13.62
C VAL A 101 -32.88 -0.45 12.73
N ILE A 102 -32.63 0.70 13.34
CA ILE A 102 -32.39 1.97 12.66
C ILE A 102 -30.90 2.28 12.73
N LEU A 103 -30.25 2.32 11.57
CA LEU A 103 -28.86 2.74 11.44
C LEU A 103 -28.83 4.17 10.88
N ASP A 104 -28.51 5.12 11.73
CA ASP A 104 -28.30 6.53 11.37
C ASP A 104 -26.81 6.75 11.09
N VAL A 105 -26.46 7.19 9.88
CA VAL A 105 -25.06 7.38 9.43
C VAL A 105 -24.92 8.78 8.87
N ALA A 106 -24.02 9.57 9.44
CA ALA A 106 -23.72 10.90 8.93
C ALA A 106 -23.01 10.84 7.58
N VAL A 107 -23.45 11.63 6.61
CA VAL A 107 -22.81 11.71 5.28
C VAL A 107 -22.19 13.09 5.06
N PHE A 108 -21.20 13.16 4.16
CA PHE A 108 -20.54 14.44 3.85
C PHE A 108 -21.50 15.38 3.09
N ARG A 109 -21.41 16.69 3.38
CA ARG A 109 -22.33 17.72 2.87
C ARG A 109 -22.50 17.76 1.34
N HIS A 110 -21.44 17.44 0.59
CA HIS A 110 -21.40 17.53 -0.86
C HIS A 110 -21.26 16.16 -1.53
N MET A 111 -21.68 15.10 -0.84
CA MET A 111 -21.58 13.74 -1.36
C MET A 111 -22.89 13.34 -2.00
N ASP A 112 -22.79 12.80 -3.22
CA ASP A 112 -23.96 12.26 -3.92
C ASP A 112 -24.39 10.92 -3.31
N THR A 113 -25.70 10.70 -3.25
CA THR A 113 -26.28 9.44 -2.75
C THR A 113 -25.89 8.23 -3.59
N SER A 114 -25.55 8.43 -4.87
CA SER A 114 -25.04 7.38 -5.76
C SER A 114 -23.67 6.82 -5.33
N LEU A 115 -22.95 7.55 -4.48
CA LEU A 115 -21.67 7.12 -3.93
C LEU A 115 -21.83 6.28 -2.65
N VAL A 116 -23.04 6.17 -2.11
CA VAL A 116 -23.36 5.32 -0.95
C VAL A 116 -23.85 3.98 -1.45
N ASP A 117 -23.21 2.91 -0.97
CA ASP A 117 -23.64 1.53 -1.20
C ASP A 117 -23.93 0.86 0.14
N VAL A 118 -25.08 0.19 0.24
CA VAL A 118 -25.57 -0.40 1.50
C VAL A 118 -25.85 -1.87 1.27
N ASP A 119 -25.16 -2.71 2.03
CA ASP A 119 -25.27 -4.15 2.02
C ASP A 119 -25.79 -4.62 3.39
N VAL A 120 -26.97 -5.24 3.39
CA VAL A 120 -27.66 -5.69 4.61
C VAL A 120 -27.60 -7.20 4.66
N GLN A 121 -26.90 -7.72 5.66
CA GLN A 121 -26.83 -9.14 5.95
C GLN A 121 -27.48 -9.43 7.31
N PRO A 122 -27.91 -10.67 7.57
CA PRO A 122 -28.55 -11.02 8.83
C PRO A 122 -27.68 -10.75 10.07
N LEU A 123 -26.36 -10.80 9.91
CA LEU A 123 -25.39 -10.67 11.00
C LEU A 123 -24.64 -9.33 11.01
N TYR A 124 -24.69 -8.56 9.93
CA TYR A 124 -24.03 -7.26 9.85
C TYR A 124 -24.63 -6.37 8.79
N VAL A 125 -24.43 -5.07 8.95
CA VAL A 125 -24.73 -4.06 7.94
C VAL A 125 -23.44 -3.41 7.52
N ARG A 126 -23.21 -3.31 6.21
CA ARG A 126 -22.05 -2.63 5.63
C ARG A 126 -22.50 -1.43 4.83
N VAL A 127 -21.97 -0.27 5.20
CA VAL A 127 -22.16 0.99 4.47
C VAL A 127 -20.83 1.39 3.86
N THR A 128 -20.77 1.41 2.53
CA THR A 128 -19.59 1.80 1.77
C THR A 128 -19.80 3.18 1.18
N ILE A 129 -18.95 4.13 1.55
CA ILE A 129 -18.96 5.49 1.02
C ILE A 129 -17.83 5.60 -0.01
N LYS A 130 -18.17 5.58 -1.29
CA LYS A 130 -17.20 5.71 -2.40
C LYS A 130 -16.65 7.14 -2.43
N GLY A 131 -15.33 7.26 -2.50
CA GLY A 131 -14.65 8.56 -2.57
C GLY A 131 -13.72 8.87 -1.39
N LYS A 132 -13.55 7.92 -0.46
CA LYS A 132 -12.42 7.88 0.47
C LYS A 132 -11.73 6.52 0.41
#